data_AF-A0A9D6WP11-F1
#
_entry.id   AF-A0A9D6WP11-F1
#
_cell.length_a   1.000
_cell.length_b   1.000
_cell.length_c   1.000
_cell.angle_alpha   90.00
_cell.angle_beta   90.00
_cell.angle_gamma   90.00
#
_symmetry.space_group_name_H-M   'P 1'
#
loop_
_entity.id
_entity.type
_entity.pdbx_description
1 polymer ?
#
loop_
_entity_poly.entity_id
_entity_poly.type
_entity_poly.pdbx_seq_one_letter_code
_entity_poly.pdbx_strand_id
1 'polypeptide(L)'
;MWSPINARQKWIELIDGAQTSIDLEQNSWSAPEIVERVAAAARRGIKVRAIFSPRDPIELDGEEAQRDYIRRAGAQVKYINQPYIHAKMFLIDGKRAFIGSENVSDNSLNNNRELGIIFDQADAVAVVQRTFEYDWNVLAHSEPFLVSDTVIPASGIVNWKDAARYYNREVTIEGKIVKIYNSGRVMWLQFSEDYQTDMKVVIFPSDWGKFPQRPDVLFMGKTIRVTGKVVEYQGAPEIIINKPDVIVIVYK
;
A
#
# COMPACT_ATOMS: atom_id res chain seq x y z
N MET A 1 3.30 -5.14 28.91
CA MET A 1 4.19 -3.97 28.72
C MET A 1 3.33 -2.76 28.44
N TRP A 2 3.80 -1.56 28.78
CA TRP A 2 3.00 -0.35 28.68
C TRP A 2 3.80 0.79 28.04
N SER A 3 3.20 1.50 27.09
CA SER A 3 3.67 2.83 26.69
C SER A 3 3.12 3.90 27.65
N PRO A 4 3.86 5.00 27.89
CA PRO A 4 5.25 5.24 27.47
C PRO A 4 6.29 4.72 28.50
N ILE A 5 5.91 3.75 29.33
CA ILE A 5 6.69 3.36 30.52
C ILE A 5 7.91 2.50 30.14
N ASN A 6 7.67 1.38 29.45
CA ASN A 6 8.72 0.40 29.18
C ASN A 6 8.59 -0.28 27.81
N ALA A 7 7.66 0.16 26.97
CA ALA A 7 7.36 -0.53 25.71
C ALA A 7 8.59 -0.63 24.78
N ARG A 8 9.22 0.51 24.50
CA ARG A 8 10.43 0.61 23.66
C ARG A 8 11.55 -0.31 24.13
N GLN A 9 11.91 -0.21 25.41
CA GLN A 9 13.00 -1.00 25.98
C GLN A 9 12.72 -2.50 25.89
N LYS A 10 11.48 -2.92 26.14
CA LYS A 10 11.08 -4.33 26.03
C LYS A 10 11.11 -4.85 24.60
N TRP A 11 10.76 -4.04 23.61
CA TRP A 11 10.94 -4.41 22.20
C TRP A 11 12.41 -4.51 21.79
N ILE A 12 13.26 -3.60 22.24
CA ILE A 12 14.71 -3.67 21.97
C ILE A 12 15.27 -4.98 22.53
N GLU A 13 14.98 -5.31 23.80
CA GLU A 13 15.39 -6.58 24.41
C GLU A 13 14.88 -7.81 23.64
N LEU A 14 13.64 -7.75 23.14
CA LEU A 14 13.02 -8.82 22.39
C LEU A 14 13.67 -9.03 21.01
N ILE A 15 13.91 -7.95 20.27
CA ILE A 15 14.51 -7.95 18.93
C ILE A 15 16.01 -8.31 18.99
N ASP A 16 16.77 -7.67 19.88
CA ASP A 16 18.21 -7.91 20.01
C ASP A 16 18.52 -9.32 20.52
N GLY A 17 17.58 -9.93 21.26
CA GLY A 17 17.69 -11.29 21.75
C GLY A 17 17.42 -12.39 20.71
N ALA A 18 16.94 -12.06 19.50
CA ALA A 18 16.61 -13.04 18.46
C ALA A 18 17.84 -13.83 17.99
N GLN A 19 17.70 -15.15 17.86
CA GLN A 19 18.78 -16.07 17.51
C GLN A 19 18.65 -16.70 16.11
N THR A 20 17.43 -16.86 15.61
CA THR A 20 17.14 -17.53 14.35
C THR A 20 16.19 -16.76 13.45
N SER A 21 15.15 -16.14 14.00
CA SER A 21 14.14 -15.46 13.18
C SER A 21 13.37 -14.35 13.90
N ILE A 22 12.88 -13.40 13.09
CA ILE A 22 11.92 -12.37 13.48
C ILE A 22 10.84 -12.34 12.39
N ASP A 23 9.63 -12.69 12.76
CA ASP A 23 8.44 -12.50 11.94
C ASP A 23 7.65 -11.31 12.51
N LEU A 24 7.20 -10.37 11.68
CA LEU A 24 6.48 -9.19 12.13
C LEU A 24 5.37 -8.75 11.18
N GLU A 25 4.28 -8.25 11.77
CA GLU A 25 3.23 -7.51 11.09
C GLU A 25 3.07 -6.17 11.80
N GLN A 26 3.06 -5.08 11.03
CA GLN A 26 2.96 -3.73 11.58
C GLN A 26 2.11 -2.83 10.70
N ASN A 27 1.24 -2.07 11.37
CA ASN A 27 0.43 -1.03 10.76
C ASN A 27 1.18 0.27 10.49
N SER A 28 2.18 0.60 11.32
CA SER A 28 3.07 1.74 11.09
C SER A 28 4.50 1.35 11.44
N TRP A 29 5.42 1.86 10.64
CA TRP A 29 6.84 1.55 10.57
C TRP A 29 7.66 2.83 10.39
N SER A 30 7.72 3.64 11.45
CA SER A 30 8.30 4.98 11.46
C SER A 30 9.32 5.23 12.58
N ALA A 31 9.46 4.37 13.60
CA ALA A 31 10.40 4.56 14.71
C ALA A 31 11.85 4.12 14.36
N PRO A 32 12.79 5.05 14.09
CA PRO A 32 14.07 4.70 13.46
C PRO A 32 14.94 3.74 14.29
N GLU A 33 14.89 3.84 15.62
CA GLU A 33 15.65 2.95 16.50
C GLU A 33 15.18 1.50 16.38
N ILE A 34 13.86 1.26 16.40
CA ILE A 34 13.31 -0.09 16.27
C ILE A 34 13.59 -0.66 14.87
N VAL A 35 13.47 0.19 13.84
CA VAL A 35 13.82 -0.16 12.45
C VAL A 35 15.29 -0.56 12.34
N GLU A 36 16.20 0.20 12.95
CA GLU A 36 17.63 -0.15 12.96
C GLU A 36 17.90 -1.47 13.69
N ARG A 37 17.23 -1.74 14.81
CA ARG A 37 17.42 -3.01 15.55
C ARG A 37 17.02 -4.22 14.70
N VAL A 38 15.91 -4.12 13.96
CA VAL A 38 15.47 -5.16 13.02
C VAL A 38 16.42 -5.27 11.82
N ALA A 39 16.88 -4.15 11.25
CA ALA A 39 17.90 -4.15 10.20
C ALA A 39 19.20 -4.81 10.67
N ALA A 40 19.66 -4.49 11.88
CA ALA A 40 20.85 -5.08 12.48
C ALA A 40 20.69 -6.59 12.69
N ALA A 41 19.51 -7.07 13.10
CA ALA A 41 19.23 -8.50 13.18
C ALA A 41 19.35 -9.18 11.81
N ALA A 42 18.76 -8.60 10.76
CA ALA A 42 18.89 -9.12 9.39
C ALA A 42 20.36 -9.19 8.94
N ARG A 43 21.16 -8.14 9.20
CA ARG A 43 22.61 -8.11 8.88
C ARG A 43 23.41 -9.17 9.65
N ARG A 44 22.97 -9.56 10.85
CA ARG A 44 23.57 -10.67 11.62
C ARG A 44 23.23 -12.07 11.07
N GLY A 45 22.37 -12.15 10.04
CA GLY A 45 21.91 -13.41 9.45
C GLY A 45 20.64 -13.98 10.09
N ILE A 46 19.96 -13.21 10.96
CA ILE A 46 18.65 -13.59 11.48
C ILE A 46 17.63 -13.52 10.34
N LYS A 47 16.80 -14.55 10.17
CA LYS A 47 15.74 -14.56 9.17
C LYS A 47 14.66 -13.55 9.56
N VAL A 48 14.57 -12.43 8.87
CA VAL A 48 13.52 -11.42 9.10
C VAL A 48 12.46 -11.50 8.01
N ARG A 49 11.19 -11.65 8.40
CA ARG A 49 10.02 -11.57 7.53
C ARG A 49 9.07 -10.49 8.05
N ALA A 50 8.66 -9.58 7.18
CA ALA A 50 7.82 -8.46 7.54
C ALA A 50 6.65 -8.31 6.57
N ILE A 51 5.44 -8.13 7.10
CA ILE A 51 4.23 -7.86 6.32
C ILE A 51 3.68 -6.48 6.69
N PHE A 52 3.32 -5.70 5.66
CA PHE A 52 2.73 -4.37 5.82
C PHE A 52 1.53 -4.18 4.87
N SER A 53 0.69 -3.19 5.17
CA SER A 53 -0.29 -2.65 4.23
C SER A 53 0.16 -1.26 3.78
N PRO A 54 0.76 -1.11 2.59
CA PRO A 54 1.29 0.16 2.15
C PRO A 54 0.16 1.10 1.70
N ARG A 55 0.44 2.40 1.74
CA ARG A 55 -0.44 3.42 1.16
C ARG A 55 -0.28 3.45 -0.36
N ASP A 56 -1.39 3.39 -1.09
CA ASP A 56 -1.41 3.61 -2.55
C ASP A 56 -1.52 5.10 -2.89
N PRO A 57 -0.76 5.60 -3.88
CA PRO A 57 0.40 4.97 -4.50
C PRO A 57 1.63 5.00 -3.57
N ILE A 58 2.55 4.04 -3.75
CA ILE A 58 3.69 3.82 -2.85
C ILE A 58 4.57 5.05 -2.70
N GLU A 59 4.63 5.91 -3.72
CA GLU A 59 5.34 7.18 -3.72
C GLU A 59 4.78 8.19 -2.70
N LEU A 60 3.53 8.01 -2.26
CA LEU A 60 2.91 8.80 -1.19
C LEU A 60 3.00 8.12 0.18
N ASP A 61 3.59 6.93 0.26
CA ASP A 61 3.80 6.22 1.51
C ASP A 61 5.09 6.71 2.19
N GLY A 62 4.93 7.53 3.23
CA GLY A 62 6.04 8.10 3.98
C GLY A 62 6.90 7.07 4.73
N GLU A 63 6.47 5.82 4.83
CA GLU A 63 7.17 4.75 5.55
C GLU A 63 7.93 3.81 4.60
N GLU A 64 7.77 3.94 3.27
CA GLU A 64 8.44 3.03 2.33
C GLU A 64 9.97 3.09 2.45
N ALA A 65 10.54 4.26 2.70
CA ALA A 65 11.98 4.39 2.91
C ALA A 65 12.50 3.54 4.08
N GLN A 66 11.71 3.37 5.15
CA GLN A 66 12.09 2.55 6.30
C GLN A 66 11.87 1.05 6.04
N ARG A 67 10.88 0.68 5.22
CA ARG A 67 10.70 -0.71 4.76
C ARG A 67 11.80 -1.12 3.78
N ASP A 68 12.19 -0.22 2.87
CA ASP A 68 13.33 -0.45 1.98
C ASP A 68 14.65 -0.56 2.76
N TYR A 69 14.79 0.18 3.85
CA TYR A 69 15.96 0.11 4.71
C TYR A 69 16.17 -1.31 5.30
N ILE A 70 15.13 -1.95 5.84
CA ILE A 70 15.24 -3.34 6.33
C ILE A 70 15.38 -4.34 5.17
N ARG A 71 14.75 -4.07 4.02
CA ARG A 71 14.89 -4.90 2.81
C ARG A 71 16.35 -4.96 2.35
N ARG A 72 17.02 -3.81 2.27
CA ARG A 72 18.46 -3.71 1.95
C ARG A 72 19.36 -4.35 3.01
N ALA A 73 18.88 -4.45 4.25
CA ALA A 73 19.58 -5.14 5.33
C ALA A 73 19.43 -6.67 5.27
N GLY A 74 18.59 -7.21 4.37
CA GLY A 74 18.38 -8.64 4.16
C GLY A 74 17.02 -9.17 4.63
N ALA A 75 16.12 -8.30 5.12
CA ALA A 75 14.77 -8.70 5.48
C ALA A 75 13.92 -9.00 4.23
N GLN A 76 13.05 -10.00 4.34
CA GLN A 76 12.01 -10.25 3.35
C GLN A 76 10.79 -9.41 3.70
N VAL A 77 10.40 -8.52 2.82
CA VAL A 77 9.24 -7.65 3.00
C VAL A 77 8.17 -8.03 1.98
N LYS A 78 6.96 -8.31 2.47
CA LYS A 78 5.76 -8.57 1.66
C LYS A 78 4.62 -7.65 2.08
N TYR A 79 3.56 -7.67 1.28
CA TYR A 79 2.43 -6.77 1.43
C TYR A 79 1.09 -7.50 1.34
N ILE A 80 0.15 -7.05 2.17
CA ILE A 80 -1.26 -7.42 2.09
C ILE A 80 -2.05 -6.13 1.92
N ASN A 81 -2.75 -5.98 0.79
CA ASN A 81 -3.61 -4.83 0.54
C ASN A 81 -5.02 -5.03 1.09
N GLN A 82 -5.50 -6.28 1.10
CA GLN A 82 -6.80 -6.68 1.62
C GLN A 82 -6.70 -8.09 2.26
N PRO A 83 -7.06 -8.25 3.55
CA PRO A 83 -7.48 -7.20 4.48
C PRO A 83 -6.33 -6.25 4.85
N TYR A 84 -6.66 -5.04 5.32
CA TYR A 84 -5.66 -4.10 5.84
C TYR A 84 -5.05 -4.60 7.16
N ILE A 85 -3.72 -4.57 7.27
CA ILE A 85 -2.96 -4.98 8.46
C ILE A 85 -2.99 -3.88 9.51
N HIS A 86 -3.93 -4.00 10.45
CA HIS A 86 -3.94 -3.21 11.68
C HIS A 86 -3.27 -3.93 12.87
N ALA A 87 -2.74 -5.14 12.66
CA ALA A 87 -2.00 -5.89 13.68
C ALA A 87 -0.67 -5.19 14.04
N LYS A 88 -0.21 -5.43 15.27
CA LYS A 88 1.15 -5.12 15.72
C LYS A 88 1.66 -6.32 16.47
N MET A 89 2.55 -7.06 15.83
CA MET A 89 3.08 -8.29 16.39
C MET A 89 4.56 -8.45 16.07
N PHE A 90 5.24 -9.18 16.96
CA PHE A 90 6.55 -9.76 16.68
C PHE A 90 6.50 -11.22 17.11
N LEU A 91 7.07 -12.12 16.32
CA LEU A 91 7.30 -13.50 16.67
C LEU A 91 8.80 -13.78 16.54
N ILE A 92 9.44 -14.04 17.66
CA ILE A 92 10.89 -14.24 17.78
C ILE A 92 11.18 -15.72 17.91
N ASP A 93 12.01 -16.23 17.01
CA ASP A 93 12.54 -17.60 16.99
C ASP A 93 11.48 -18.72 17.04
N GLY A 94 10.21 -18.40 16.72
CA GLY A 94 9.07 -19.31 16.90
C GLY A 94 8.78 -19.66 18.37
N LYS A 95 9.28 -18.87 19.33
CA LYS A 95 9.24 -19.19 20.77
C LYS A 95 8.67 -18.10 21.64
N ARG A 96 8.79 -16.84 21.24
CA ARG A 96 8.26 -15.70 22.00
C ARG A 96 7.50 -14.79 21.07
N ALA A 97 6.29 -14.41 21.46
CA ALA A 97 5.47 -13.51 20.68
C ALA A 97 5.17 -12.24 21.48
N PHE A 98 5.07 -11.13 20.77
CA PHE A 98 4.47 -9.89 21.20
C PHE A 98 3.19 -9.67 20.41
N ILE A 99 2.12 -9.27 21.09
CA ILE A 99 0.91 -8.68 20.47
C ILE A 99 0.51 -7.47 21.32
N GLY A 100 0.12 -6.37 20.67
CA GLY A 100 -0.35 -5.18 21.39
C GLY A 100 -0.98 -4.12 20.51
N SER A 101 -1.24 -2.97 21.11
CA SER A 101 -1.75 -1.77 20.42
C SER A 101 -0.64 -0.86 19.90
N GLU A 102 0.60 -1.10 20.33
CA GLU A 102 1.80 -0.31 20.00
C GLU A 102 2.17 -0.43 18.52
N ASN A 103 2.08 0.69 17.78
CA ASN A 103 2.69 0.82 16.47
C ASN A 103 4.21 1.04 16.59
N VAL A 104 4.99 0.68 15.56
CA VAL A 104 6.40 1.07 15.46
C VAL A 104 6.50 2.55 15.07
N SER A 105 6.16 3.44 16.00
CA SER A 105 6.26 4.89 15.86
C SER A 105 6.69 5.51 17.19
N ASP A 106 7.45 6.60 17.15
CA ASP A 106 7.91 7.28 18.37
C ASP A 106 6.72 7.76 19.22
N ASN A 107 5.63 8.18 18.58
CA ASN A 107 4.43 8.61 19.30
C ASN A 107 3.75 7.46 20.06
N SER A 108 3.56 6.30 19.41
CA SER A 108 2.94 5.14 20.07
C SER A 108 3.81 4.58 21.20
N LEU A 109 5.13 4.61 21.05
CA LEU A 109 6.06 4.10 22.06
C LEU A 109 6.35 5.06 23.21
N ASN A 110 6.34 6.37 22.98
CA ASN A 110 6.83 7.37 23.94
C ASN A 110 5.77 8.35 24.45
N ASN A 111 4.58 8.43 23.82
CA ASN A 111 3.55 9.41 24.21
C ASN A 111 2.18 8.76 24.47
N ASN A 112 1.77 7.79 23.64
CA ASN A 112 0.46 7.16 23.79
C ASN A 112 0.39 6.24 25.01
N ARG A 113 -0.84 6.04 25.50
CA ARG A 113 -1.14 4.97 26.45
C ARG A 113 -1.50 3.69 25.69
N GLU A 114 -0.51 2.85 25.49
CA GLU A 114 -0.63 1.57 24.77
C GLU A 114 -0.38 0.39 25.70
N LEU A 115 -0.95 -0.76 25.34
CA LEU A 115 -0.78 -2.03 26.04
C LEU A 115 -0.42 -3.14 25.06
N GLY A 116 0.62 -3.88 25.42
CA GLY A 116 0.98 -5.12 24.76
C GLY A 116 1.40 -6.20 25.73
N ILE A 117 1.47 -7.43 25.23
CA ILE A 117 1.82 -8.63 26.00
C ILE A 117 2.94 -9.34 25.26
N ILE A 118 4.00 -9.69 26.00
CA ILE A 118 5.03 -10.63 25.55
C ILE A 118 4.76 -11.95 26.25
N PHE A 119 4.73 -13.04 25.50
CA PHE A 119 4.39 -14.37 26.00
C PHE A 119 5.17 -15.46 25.27
N ASP A 120 5.27 -16.64 25.89
CA ASP A 120 6.12 -17.75 25.45
C ASP A 120 5.47 -19.14 25.61
N GLN A 121 4.19 -19.16 25.99
CA GLN A 121 3.41 -20.39 26.09
C GLN A 121 3.24 -21.00 24.70
N ALA A 122 3.73 -22.22 24.53
CA ALA A 122 3.85 -22.88 23.23
C ALA A 122 2.54 -22.88 22.41
N ASP A 123 1.41 -23.18 23.05
CA ASP A 123 0.11 -23.20 22.37
C ASP A 123 -0.33 -21.82 21.87
N ALA A 124 -0.08 -20.77 22.66
CA ALA A 124 -0.41 -19.41 22.27
C ALA A 124 0.52 -18.92 21.15
N VAL A 125 1.82 -19.23 21.23
CA VAL A 125 2.80 -18.90 20.19
C VAL A 125 2.47 -19.63 18.89
N ALA A 126 2.03 -20.89 18.96
CA ALA A 126 1.62 -21.66 17.78
C ALA A 126 0.39 -21.08 17.07
N VAL A 127 -0.52 -20.39 17.78
CA VAL A 127 -1.61 -19.64 17.14
C VAL A 127 -1.05 -18.48 16.31
N VAL A 128 -0.19 -17.66 16.91
CA VAL A 128 0.45 -16.52 16.24
C VAL A 128 1.24 -16.97 15.01
N GLN A 129 2.05 -18.02 15.16
CA GLN A 129 2.84 -18.56 14.06
C GLN A 129 1.96 -19.07 12.92
N ARG A 130 0.86 -19.78 13.21
CA ARG A 130 -0.06 -20.26 12.16
C ARG A 130 -0.75 -19.11 11.42
N THR A 131 -1.17 -18.06 12.13
CA THR A 131 -1.75 -16.87 11.50
C THR A 131 -0.73 -16.19 10.59
N PHE A 132 0.48 -15.91 11.11
CA PHE A 132 1.54 -15.29 10.31
C PHE A 132 1.91 -16.12 9.08
N GLU A 133 2.00 -17.45 9.19
CA GLU A 133 2.30 -18.31 8.04
C GLU A 133 1.18 -18.31 7.00
N TYR A 134 -0.09 -18.25 7.42
CA TYR A 134 -1.19 -18.11 6.48
C TYR A 134 -1.10 -16.78 5.74
N ASP A 135 -0.92 -15.68 6.48
CA ASP A 135 -0.78 -14.35 5.90
C ASP A 135 0.42 -14.29 4.96
N TRP A 136 1.57 -14.82 5.37
CA TRP A 136 2.82 -14.83 4.59
C TRP A 136 2.75 -15.65 3.30
N ASN A 137 2.15 -16.84 3.34
CA ASN A 137 2.19 -17.79 2.22
C ASN A 137 0.96 -17.71 1.31
N VAL A 138 -0.18 -17.25 1.84
CA VAL A 138 -1.47 -17.25 1.13
C VAL A 138 -1.89 -15.84 0.72
N LEU A 139 -1.78 -14.86 1.63
CA LEU A 139 -2.30 -13.51 1.39
C LEU A 139 -1.24 -12.50 0.95
N ALA A 140 0.02 -12.70 1.32
CA ALA A 140 1.06 -11.69 1.15
C ALA A 140 1.82 -11.83 -0.17
N HIS A 141 2.01 -10.70 -0.84
CA HIS A 141 2.65 -10.59 -2.15
C HIS A 141 3.97 -9.82 -2.05
N SER A 142 4.90 -10.10 -2.95
CA SER A 142 6.21 -9.41 -2.96
C SER A 142 6.11 -7.96 -3.46
N GLU A 143 5.16 -7.69 -4.35
CA GLU A 143 4.89 -6.34 -4.85
C GLU A 143 3.90 -5.60 -3.92
N PRO A 144 4.09 -4.28 -3.71
CA PRO A 144 3.28 -3.49 -2.77
C PRO A 144 1.81 -3.42 -3.12
N PHE A 145 1.48 -3.63 -4.39
CA PHE A 145 0.11 -3.73 -4.83
C PHE A 145 -0.04 -4.87 -5.82
N LEU A 146 -1.14 -5.59 -5.68
CA LEU A 146 -1.51 -6.64 -6.61
C LEU A 146 -1.62 -6.09 -8.03
N VAL A 147 -0.81 -6.66 -8.92
CA VAL A 147 -0.95 -6.55 -10.36
C VAL A 147 -1.91 -7.64 -10.78
N SER A 148 -3.03 -7.28 -11.40
CA SER A 148 -3.95 -8.29 -11.93
C SER A 148 -3.29 -9.17 -13.01
N ASP A 149 -3.51 -10.49 -12.92
CA ASP A 149 -3.14 -11.51 -13.92
C ASP A 149 -3.87 -11.34 -15.26
N THR A 150 -4.75 -10.34 -15.37
CA THR A 150 -5.53 -10.09 -16.59
C THR A 150 -4.60 -9.69 -17.73
N VAL A 151 -4.52 -10.52 -18.77
CA VAL A 151 -3.73 -10.21 -19.98
C VAL A 151 -4.30 -8.95 -20.66
N ILE A 152 -3.45 -7.96 -20.94
CA ILE A 152 -3.86 -6.79 -21.73
C ILE A 152 -4.26 -7.29 -23.12
N PRO A 153 -5.41 -6.87 -23.67
CA PRO A 153 -5.83 -7.28 -25.01
C PRO A 153 -4.73 -7.02 -26.04
N ALA A 154 -4.64 -7.85 -27.09
CA ALA A 154 -3.65 -7.69 -28.15
C ALA A 154 -3.72 -6.31 -28.85
N SER A 155 -4.87 -5.62 -28.77
CA SER A 155 -5.03 -4.24 -29.24
C SER A 155 -4.26 -3.20 -28.42
N GLY A 156 -3.78 -3.56 -27.23
CA GLY A 156 -3.23 -2.63 -26.23
C GLY A 156 -4.27 -1.77 -25.52
N ILE A 157 -5.56 -1.92 -25.86
CA ILE A 157 -6.65 -1.05 -25.39
C ILE A 157 -7.62 -1.85 -24.54
N VAL A 158 -7.77 -1.44 -23.29
CA VAL A 158 -8.71 -1.97 -22.31
C VAL A 158 -10.03 -1.21 -22.39
N ASN A 159 -11.16 -1.92 -22.28
CA ASN A 159 -12.46 -1.27 -22.12
C ASN A 159 -12.51 -0.59 -20.75
N TRP A 160 -12.89 0.69 -20.67
CA TRP A 160 -12.93 1.42 -19.40
C TRP A 160 -13.77 0.71 -18.32
N LYS A 161 -14.79 -0.08 -18.70
CA LYS A 161 -15.60 -0.87 -17.76
C LYS A 161 -14.83 -1.99 -17.07
N ASP A 162 -13.79 -2.48 -17.72
CA ASP A 162 -12.93 -3.54 -17.19
C ASP A 162 -11.73 -2.97 -16.43
N ALA A 163 -11.59 -1.63 -16.30
CA ALA A 163 -10.39 -0.99 -15.74
C ALA A 163 -10.06 -1.48 -14.31
N ALA A 164 -11.07 -1.74 -13.47
CA ALA A 164 -10.86 -2.29 -12.13
C ALA A 164 -10.12 -3.65 -12.14
N ARG A 165 -10.18 -4.40 -13.24
CA ARG A 165 -9.41 -5.64 -13.41
C ARG A 165 -7.94 -5.38 -13.71
N TYR A 166 -7.48 -4.14 -13.77
CA TYR A 166 -6.11 -3.77 -14.08
C TYR A 166 -5.53 -2.82 -13.04
N TYR A 167 -6.03 -2.88 -11.80
CA TYR A 167 -5.43 -2.15 -10.69
C TYR A 167 -3.92 -2.36 -10.67
N ASN A 168 -3.22 -1.25 -10.46
CA ASN A 168 -1.77 -1.13 -10.42
C ASN A 168 -1.03 -1.40 -11.73
N ARG A 169 -1.74 -1.45 -12.86
CA ARG A 169 -1.14 -1.54 -14.19
C ARG A 169 -1.29 -0.24 -14.95
N GLU A 170 -0.23 0.11 -15.66
CA GLU A 170 -0.33 1.06 -16.75
C GLU A 170 -1.05 0.37 -17.92
N VAL A 171 -2.22 0.90 -18.27
CA VAL A 171 -3.01 0.44 -19.41
C VAL A 171 -3.53 1.64 -20.17
N THR A 172 -3.80 1.46 -21.47
CA THR A 172 -4.60 2.40 -22.23
C THR A 172 -6.06 1.99 -22.14
N ILE A 173 -6.94 2.85 -21.60
CA ILE A 173 -8.39 2.64 -21.69
C ILE A 173 -8.99 3.50 -22.79
N GLU A 174 -10.08 3.06 -23.41
CA GLU A 174 -10.88 3.85 -24.35
C GLU A 174 -12.32 3.98 -23.86
N GLY A 175 -12.90 5.18 -23.95
CA GLY A 175 -14.31 5.41 -23.65
C GLY A 175 -14.79 6.81 -24.03
N LYS A 176 -16.11 7.00 -24.09
CA LYS A 176 -16.73 8.31 -24.32
C LYS A 176 -16.93 9.03 -23.00
N ILE A 177 -16.46 10.27 -22.90
CA ILE A 177 -16.76 11.14 -21.76
C ILE A 177 -18.21 11.61 -21.89
N VAL A 178 -19.03 11.18 -20.94
CA VAL A 178 -20.46 11.56 -20.88
C VAL A 178 -20.71 12.71 -19.92
N LYS A 179 -19.81 12.90 -18.93
CA LYS A 179 -19.94 13.91 -17.90
C LYS A 179 -18.59 14.36 -17.39
N ILE A 180 -18.54 15.62 -16.97
CA ILE A 180 -17.35 16.20 -16.33
C ILE A 180 -17.81 16.92 -15.08
N TYR A 181 -17.21 16.56 -13.95
CA TYR A 181 -17.41 17.26 -12.68
C TYR A 181 -16.13 18.01 -12.32
N ASN A 182 -16.24 19.32 -12.11
CA ASN A 182 -15.13 20.17 -11.71
C ASN A 182 -15.47 20.83 -10.37
N SER A 183 -14.77 20.42 -9.31
CA SER A 183 -14.94 20.98 -7.95
C SER A 183 -14.13 22.26 -7.72
N GLY A 184 -13.31 22.68 -8.69
CA GLY A 184 -12.28 23.70 -8.50
C GLY A 184 -10.99 23.17 -7.84
N ARG A 185 -11.04 21.98 -7.22
CA ARG A 185 -9.87 21.32 -6.60
C ARG A 185 -9.43 20.06 -7.34
N VAL A 186 -10.36 19.42 -8.03
CA VAL A 186 -10.16 18.21 -8.83
C VAL A 186 -11.19 18.23 -9.96
N MET A 187 -10.78 17.80 -11.15
CA MET A 187 -11.67 17.56 -12.28
C MET A 187 -11.74 16.06 -12.58
N TRP A 188 -12.96 15.53 -12.70
CA TRP A 188 -13.23 14.15 -13.09
C TRP A 188 -13.89 14.11 -14.47
N LEU A 189 -13.27 13.40 -15.41
CA LEU A 189 -13.88 13.01 -16.67
C LEU A 189 -14.51 11.62 -16.49
N GLN A 190 -15.81 11.51 -16.71
CA GLN A 190 -16.59 10.31 -16.38
C GLN A 190 -17.09 9.62 -17.64
N PHE A 191 -16.96 8.28 -17.67
CA PHE A 191 -17.44 7.44 -18.77
C PHE A 191 -18.89 6.96 -18.61
N SER A 192 -19.50 7.20 -17.44
CA SER A 192 -20.90 6.89 -17.12
C SER A 192 -21.53 7.97 -16.22
N GLU A 193 -22.84 7.85 -16.00
CA GLU A 193 -23.56 8.65 -14.99
C GLU A 193 -23.35 8.13 -13.55
N ASP A 194 -22.96 6.86 -13.38
CA ASP A 194 -22.68 6.22 -12.08
C ASP A 194 -21.22 6.46 -11.66
N TYR A 195 -20.96 7.66 -11.18
CA TYR A 195 -19.61 8.10 -10.83
C TYR A 195 -19.05 7.50 -9.53
N GLN A 196 -19.86 6.79 -8.73
CA GLN A 196 -19.41 6.26 -7.44
C GLN A 196 -18.59 4.99 -7.57
N THR A 197 -18.84 4.21 -8.63
CA THR A 197 -18.23 2.89 -8.83
C THR A 197 -17.47 2.78 -10.15
N ASP A 198 -17.87 3.56 -11.16
CA ASP A 198 -17.25 3.46 -12.48
C ASP A 198 -15.95 4.25 -12.60
N MET A 199 -15.16 3.80 -13.59
CA MET A 199 -13.90 4.40 -13.97
C MET A 199 -14.01 5.89 -14.28
N LYS A 200 -13.03 6.65 -13.81
CA LYS A 200 -12.90 8.09 -14.11
C LYS A 200 -11.46 8.52 -14.36
N VAL A 201 -11.31 9.56 -15.15
CA VAL A 201 -10.01 10.21 -15.38
C VAL A 201 -9.93 11.46 -14.51
N VAL A 202 -8.84 11.61 -13.79
CA VAL A 202 -8.64 12.70 -12.84
C VAL A 202 -7.57 13.65 -13.34
N ILE A 203 -7.87 14.96 -13.29
CA ILE A 203 -6.93 16.03 -13.63
C ILE A 203 -6.94 17.08 -12.53
N PHE A 204 -5.78 17.31 -11.91
CA PHE A 204 -5.64 18.33 -10.86
C PHE A 204 -5.46 19.74 -11.45
N PRO A 205 -5.87 20.81 -10.73
CA PRO A 205 -5.76 22.19 -11.17
C PRO A 205 -4.34 22.62 -11.58
N SER A 206 -3.32 22.07 -10.93
CA SER A 206 -1.90 22.30 -11.25
C SER A 206 -1.53 21.89 -12.68
N ASP A 207 -2.31 21.01 -13.30
CA ASP A 207 -2.02 20.44 -14.62
C ASP A 207 -2.90 21.01 -15.73
N TRP A 208 -3.96 21.77 -15.42
CA TRP A 208 -4.89 22.28 -16.42
C TRP A 208 -4.23 23.16 -17.48
N GLY A 209 -3.26 23.99 -17.07
CA GLY A 209 -2.52 24.88 -17.98
C GLY A 209 -1.57 24.17 -18.95
N LYS A 210 -1.37 22.86 -18.79
CA LYS A 210 -0.54 22.05 -19.70
C LYS A 210 -1.30 21.63 -20.97
N PHE A 211 -2.62 21.79 -20.97
CA PHE A 211 -3.47 21.45 -22.10
C PHE A 211 -3.68 22.68 -22.99
N PRO A 212 -3.88 22.50 -24.32
CA PRO A 212 -4.10 23.61 -25.25
C PRO A 212 -5.38 24.40 -24.95
N GLN A 213 -6.33 23.77 -24.26
CA GLN A 213 -7.56 24.38 -23.74
C GLN A 213 -7.89 23.74 -22.40
N ARG A 214 -8.77 24.38 -21.62
CA ARG A 214 -9.21 23.83 -20.32
C ARG A 214 -9.81 22.41 -20.55
N PRO A 215 -9.40 21.38 -19.78
CA PRO A 215 -9.73 19.99 -20.13
C PRO A 215 -11.24 19.68 -20.18
N ASP A 216 -12.06 20.38 -19.41
CA ASP A 216 -13.52 20.24 -19.43
C ASP A 216 -14.18 20.75 -20.72
N VAL A 217 -13.56 21.71 -21.41
CA VAL A 217 -13.96 22.14 -22.75
C VAL A 217 -13.45 21.15 -23.80
N LEU A 218 -12.22 20.64 -23.60
CA LEU A 218 -11.53 19.82 -24.58
C LEU A 218 -12.16 18.43 -24.75
N PHE A 219 -12.58 17.80 -23.66
CA PHE A 219 -12.93 16.37 -23.65
C PHE A 219 -14.43 16.07 -23.53
N MET A 220 -15.29 17.04 -23.19
CA MET A 220 -16.73 16.79 -23.02
C MET A 220 -17.35 16.19 -24.29
N GLY A 221 -18.05 15.07 -24.14
CA GLY A 221 -18.72 14.37 -25.24
C GLY A 221 -17.79 13.63 -26.22
N LYS A 222 -16.46 13.69 -26.03
CA LYS A 222 -15.48 13.06 -26.91
C LYS A 222 -15.21 11.61 -26.47
N THR A 223 -14.89 10.76 -27.45
CA THR A 223 -14.22 9.49 -27.17
C THR A 223 -12.75 9.76 -26.96
N ILE A 224 -12.20 9.28 -25.85
CA ILE A 224 -10.78 9.43 -25.53
C ILE A 224 -10.12 8.07 -25.38
N ARG A 225 -8.83 8.02 -25.64
CA ARG A 225 -7.91 7.03 -25.07
C ARG A 225 -7.05 7.71 -24.04
N VAL A 226 -6.89 7.07 -22.89
CA VAL A 226 -6.02 7.57 -21.82
C VAL A 226 -5.14 6.44 -21.32
N THR A 227 -3.84 6.72 -21.20
CA THR A 227 -2.85 5.79 -20.67
C THR A 227 -2.45 6.23 -19.28
N GLY A 228 -2.44 5.30 -18.35
CA GLY A 228 -1.96 5.56 -17.00
C GLY A 228 -2.18 4.37 -16.08
N LYS A 229 -1.62 4.46 -14.88
CA LYS A 229 -1.82 3.46 -13.81
C LYS A 229 -3.28 3.53 -13.35
N VAL A 230 -3.98 2.39 -13.38
CA VAL A 230 -5.30 2.29 -12.73
C VAL A 230 -5.10 2.17 -11.23
N VAL A 231 -5.68 3.07 -10.46
CA VAL A 231 -5.65 3.08 -8.98
C VAL A 231 -7.06 3.03 -8.43
N GLU A 232 -7.24 2.59 -7.19
CA GLU A 232 -8.55 2.63 -6.52
C GLU A 232 -8.65 3.89 -5.67
N TYR A 233 -9.74 4.63 -5.80
CA TYR A 233 -10.07 5.75 -4.93
C TYR A 233 -11.54 5.71 -4.54
N GLN A 234 -11.80 5.60 -3.23
CA GLN A 234 -13.14 5.53 -2.65
C GLN A 234 -14.04 4.44 -3.29
N GLY A 235 -13.46 3.27 -3.62
CA GLY A 235 -14.20 2.14 -4.20
C GLY A 235 -14.38 2.17 -5.72
N ALA A 236 -13.83 3.17 -6.41
CA ALA A 236 -13.88 3.27 -7.86
C ALA A 236 -12.49 3.34 -8.50
N PRO A 237 -12.30 2.79 -9.71
CA PRO A 237 -11.04 2.91 -10.42
C PRO A 237 -10.84 4.33 -10.97
N GLU A 238 -9.60 4.80 -10.91
CA GLU A 238 -9.18 6.10 -11.44
C GLU A 238 -7.87 6.00 -12.21
N ILE A 239 -7.69 6.91 -13.18
CA ILE A 239 -6.41 7.21 -13.82
C ILE A 239 -6.19 8.69 -13.63
N ILE A 240 -5.14 9.04 -12.89
CA ILE A 240 -4.71 10.42 -12.70
C ILE A 240 -3.76 10.78 -13.83
N ILE A 241 -4.04 11.84 -14.57
CA ILE A 241 -3.16 12.35 -15.63
C ILE A 241 -2.60 13.73 -15.28
N ASN A 242 -1.32 13.92 -15.55
CA ASN A 242 -0.57 15.15 -15.26
C ASN A 242 0.19 15.71 -16.49
N LYS A 243 0.01 15.10 -17.66
CA LYS A 243 0.58 15.50 -18.95
C LYS A 243 -0.45 15.30 -20.08
N PRO A 244 -0.40 16.10 -21.15
CA PRO A 244 -1.37 16.03 -22.24
C PRO A 244 -1.14 14.87 -23.22
N ASP A 245 0.08 14.33 -23.32
CA ASP A 245 0.47 13.27 -24.25
C ASP A 245 -0.11 11.89 -23.89
N VAL A 246 -0.50 11.69 -22.64
CA VAL A 246 -1.11 10.43 -22.18
C VAL A 246 -2.62 10.34 -22.46
N ILE A 247 -3.24 11.38 -23.01
CA ILE A 247 -4.67 11.41 -23.35
C ILE A 247 -4.86 11.90 -24.79
N VAL A 248 -5.57 11.14 -25.61
CA VAL A 248 -5.84 11.47 -27.01
C VAL A 248 -7.32 11.35 -27.33
N ILE A 249 -7.84 12.27 -28.14
CA ILE A 249 -9.20 12.21 -28.67
C ILE A 249 -9.22 11.22 -29.83
N VAL A 250 -10.13 10.26 -29.79
CA VAL A 250 -10.37 9.31 -30.88
C VAL A 250 -11.50 9.85 -31.74
N TYR A 251 -11.20 10.11 -33.01
CA TYR A 251 -12.20 10.44 -34.02
C TYR A 251 -12.68 9.13 -34.66
N LYS A 252 -13.93 8.77 -34.40
CA LYS A 252 -14.64 7.66 -35.06
C LYS A 252 -15.64 8.22 -36.05
#